data_AF-A0A357YXF1-F1
#
_entry.id   AF-A0A357YXF1-F1
#
_cell.length_a   1.000
_cell.length_b   1.000
_cell.length_c   1.000
_cell.angle_alpha   90.00
_cell.angle_beta   90.00
_cell.angle_gamma   90.00
#
_symmetry.space_group_name_H-M   'P 1'
#
loop_
_entity.id
_entity.type
_entity.pdbx_description
1 polymer ?
#
loop_
_entity_poly.entity_id
_entity_poly.type
_entity_poly.pdbx_seq_one_letter_code
_entity_poly.pdbx_strand_id
1 'polypeptide(L)'
;MKRKKTEKKMSDIFKEMSSTILKDPAAIPSSEAAHAALLLSHVAWNRAIGEGLTDAACRGILRKFEKSRSSLWKEFPTKDWKSLIGLLIEYKKTHYPDDNRVVVVCGMRKPGVIHVEWKYAEKTPVGMV
;
A
#
# COMPACT_ATOMS: atom_id res chain seq x y z
N MET A 1 28.58 13.26 -15.51
CA MET A 1 27.37 12.41 -15.36
C MET A 1 27.29 11.89 -13.94
N LYS A 2 26.36 12.40 -13.10
CA LYS A 2 26.12 11.86 -11.75
C LYS A 2 25.20 10.64 -11.90
N ARG A 3 25.63 9.46 -11.43
CA ARG A 3 24.79 8.25 -11.35
C ARG A 3 23.49 8.59 -10.61
N LYS A 4 22.33 8.44 -11.26
CA LYS A 4 21.03 8.38 -10.56
C LYS A 4 21.12 7.25 -9.55
N LYS A 5 20.95 7.56 -8.26
CA LYS A 5 20.67 6.57 -7.20
C LYS A 5 19.50 5.73 -7.74
N THR A 6 19.72 4.45 -8.01
CA THR A 6 18.73 3.58 -8.63
C THR A 6 17.43 3.67 -7.84
N GLU A 7 16.40 4.20 -8.47
CA GLU A 7 15.08 4.38 -7.89
C GLU A 7 14.55 3.01 -7.43
N LYS A 8 14.19 2.89 -6.14
CA LYS A 8 13.70 1.63 -5.58
C LYS A 8 12.46 1.18 -6.37
N LYS A 9 12.38 -0.10 -6.73
CA LYS A 9 11.21 -0.60 -7.48
C LYS A 9 9.96 -0.46 -6.62
N MET A 10 8.85 -0.10 -7.24
CA MET A 10 7.56 0.05 -6.55
C MET A 10 7.13 -1.22 -5.82
N SER A 11 7.41 -2.41 -6.38
CA SER A 11 7.17 -3.69 -5.70
C SER A 11 7.95 -3.80 -4.37
N ASP A 12 9.19 -3.31 -4.34
CA ASP A 12 10.05 -3.38 -3.14
C ASP A 12 9.60 -2.36 -2.09
N ILE A 13 9.15 -1.18 -2.52
CA ILE A 13 8.54 -0.17 -1.64
C ILE A 13 7.28 -0.74 -1.00
N PHE A 14 6.40 -1.35 -1.79
CA PHE A 14 5.15 -1.93 -1.30
C PHE A 14 5.36 -3.15 -0.41
N LYS A 15 6.40 -3.93 -0.68
CA LYS A 15 6.82 -5.03 0.21
C LYS A 15 7.23 -4.50 1.58
N GLU A 16 8.06 -3.46 1.60
CA GLU A 16 8.53 -2.82 2.83
C GLU A 16 7.37 -2.19 3.60
N MET A 17 6.57 -1.35 2.93
CA MET A 17 5.38 -0.71 3.52
C MET A 17 4.44 -1.74 4.14
N SER A 18 4.07 -2.79 3.40
CA SER A 18 3.14 -3.80 3.92
C SER A 18 3.70 -4.54 5.13
N SER A 19 5.02 -4.73 5.20
CA SER A 19 5.68 -5.37 6.34
C SER A 19 5.68 -4.49 7.60
N THR A 20 5.68 -3.15 7.47
CA THR A 20 5.72 -2.23 8.62
C THR A 20 4.49 -2.30 9.52
N ILE A 21 3.35 -2.76 8.99
CA ILE A 21 2.10 -2.86 9.74
C ILE A 21 1.79 -4.28 10.23
N LEU A 22 2.68 -5.23 10.00
CA LEU A 22 2.59 -6.57 10.57
C LEU A 22 3.20 -6.59 11.97
N LYS A 23 2.63 -7.41 12.86
CA LYS A 23 3.11 -7.54 14.25
C LYS A 23 4.52 -8.12 14.32
N ASP A 24 4.84 -9.05 13.42
CA ASP A 24 6.18 -9.61 13.25
C ASP A 24 6.59 -9.44 11.77
N PRO A 25 7.38 -8.40 11.44
CA PRO A 25 7.84 -8.15 10.08
C PRO A 25 8.80 -9.21 9.52
N ALA A 26 9.39 -10.06 10.37
CA ALA A 26 10.31 -11.11 9.95
C ALA A 26 9.60 -12.44 9.68
N ALA A 27 8.41 -12.65 10.27
CA ALA A 27 7.59 -13.81 10.02
C ALA A 27 6.94 -13.79 8.63
N ILE A 28 6.67 -14.97 8.09
CA ILE A 28 5.86 -15.12 6.87
C ILE A 28 4.38 -14.98 7.29
N PRO A 29 3.67 -13.91 6.86
CA PRO A 29 2.25 -13.77 7.17
C PRO A 29 1.41 -14.80 6.42
N SER A 30 0.19 -15.04 6.90
CA SER A 30 -0.82 -15.76 6.12
C SER A 30 -1.13 -15.04 4.82
N SER A 31 -1.65 -15.78 3.83
CA SER A 31 -2.03 -15.20 2.54
C SER A 31 -3.00 -14.03 2.72
N GLU A 32 -4.04 -14.19 3.53
CA GLU A 32 -5.04 -13.14 3.79
C GLU A 32 -4.44 -11.91 4.48
N ALA A 33 -3.56 -12.11 5.46
CA ALA A 33 -2.87 -11.00 6.12
C ALA A 33 -1.93 -10.27 5.14
N ALA A 34 -1.21 -11.01 4.30
CA ALA A 34 -0.33 -10.45 3.29
C ALA A 34 -1.12 -9.62 2.25
N HIS A 35 -2.24 -10.13 1.76
CA HIS A 35 -3.12 -9.40 0.83
C HIS A 35 -3.77 -8.18 1.49
N ALA A 36 -4.21 -8.30 2.74
CA ALA A 36 -4.75 -7.17 3.50
C ALA A 36 -3.69 -6.06 3.67
N ALA A 37 -2.47 -6.42 4.09
CA ALA A 37 -1.39 -5.45 4.27
C ALA A 37 -1.01 -4.75 2.96
N LEU A 38 -1.00 -5.49 1.85
CA LEU A 38 -0.73 -4.94 0.52
C LEU A 38 -1.84 -3.99 0.05
N LEU A 39 -3.11 -4.35 0.27
CA LEU A 39 -4.26 -3.47 0.00
C LEU A 39 -4.17 -2.17 0.81
N LEU A 40 -3.89 -2.26 2.12
CA LEU A 40 -3.76 -1.09 2.98
C LEU A 40 -2.62 -0.18 2.52
N SER A 41 -1.50 -0.77 2.08
CA SER A 41 -0.36 -0.04 1.49
C SER A 41 -0.75 0.69 0.21
N HIS A 42 -1.52 0.05 -0.68
CA HIS A 42 -2.04 0.67 -1.90
C HIS A 42 -2.96 1.85 -1.60
N VAL A 43 -3.91 1.66 -0.69
CA VAL A 43 -4.84 2.71 -0.29
C VAL A 43 -4.08 3.88 0.33
N ALA A 44 -3.15 3.62 1.25
CA ALA A 44 -2.35 4.64 1.89
C ALA A 44 -1.48 5.42 0.91
N TRP A 45 -0.81 4.72 -0.03
CA TRP A 45 0.04 5.34 -1.03
C TRP A 45 -0.69 6.38 -1.87
N ASN A 46 -1.86 6.01 -2.42
CA ASN A 46 -2.66 6.92 -3.22
C ASN A 46 -3.29 8.04 -2.37
N ARG A 47 -3.77 7.72 -1.14
CA ARG A 47 -4.37 8.74 -0.25
C ARG A 47 -3.39 9.82 0.17
N ALA A 48 -2.11 9.48 0.27
CA ALA A 48 -1.07 10.45 0.59
C ALA A 48 -0.91 11.56 -0.47
N ILE A 49 -1.45 11.37 -1.67
CA ILE A 49 -1.46 12.37 -2.76
C ILE A 49 -2.88 12.78 -3.19
N GLY A 50 -3.89 12.52 -2.34
CA GLY A 50 -5.29 12.91 -2.60
C GLY A 50 -6.09 11.93 -3.46
N GLU A 51 -5.53 10.76 -3.78
CA GLU A 51 -6.13 9.75 -4.64
C GLU A 51 -6.58 8.50 -3.85
N GLY A 52 -7.28 7.57 -4.51
CA GLY A 52 -7.43 6.20 -4.02
C GLY A 52 -8.84 5.78 -3.59
N LEU A 53 -8.93 4.56 -3.07
CA LEU A 53 -10.22 3.91 -2.79
C LEU A 53 -10.96 4.59 -1.63
N THR A 54 -12.28 4.68 -1.75
CA THR A 54 -13.16 5.08 -0.66
C THR A 54 -13.09 4.10 0.50
N ASP A 55 -13.44 4.54 1.71
CA ASP A 55 -13.51 3.66 2.89
C ASP A 55 -14.46 2.48 2.69
N ALA A 56 -15.59 2.71 2.00
CA ALA A 56 -16.56 1.66 1.68
C ALA A 56 -15.97 0.58 0.75
N ALA A 57 -15.29 1.01 -0.32
CA ALA A 57 -14.63 0.09 -1.26
C ALA A 57 -13.50 -0.70 -0.57
N CYS A 58 -12.64 -0.02 0.19
CA CYS A 58 -11.57 -0.66 0.96
C CYS A 58 -12.13 -1.69 1.96
N ARG A 59 -13.13 -1.31 2.77
CA ARG A 59 -13.75 -2.22 3.74
C ARG A 59 -14.41 -3.42 3.06
N GLY A 60 -15.02 -3.23 1.89
CA GLY A 60 -15.61 -4.29 1.09
C GLY A 60 -14.60 -5.37 0.70
N ILE A 61 -13.39 -4.98 0.29
CA ILE A 61 -12.32 -5.93 -0.05
C ILE A 61 -11.78 -6.61 1.22
N LEU A 62 -11.50 -5.84 2.28
CA LEU A 62 -11.01 -6.40 3.55
C LEU A 62 -11.95 -7.45 4.14
N ARG A 63 -13.28 -7.27 4.02
CA ARG A 63 -14.26 -8.26 4.46
C ARG A 63 -14.14 -9.60 3.72
N LYS A 64 -13.71 -9.61 2.46
CA LYS A 64 -13.47 -10.86 1.71
C LYS A 64 -12.31 -11.65 2.30
N PHE A 65 -11.22 -10.97 2.68
CA PHE A 65 -10.08 -11.60 3.35
C PHE A 65 -10.47 -12.09 4.75
N GLU A 66 -11.20 -11.27 5.52
CA GLU A 66 -11.68 -11.61 6.85
C GLU A 66 -12.62 -12.83 6.83
N LYS A 67 -13.45 -12.97 5.79
CA LYS A 67 -14.30 -14.15 5.59
C LYS A 67 -13.47 -15.40 5.25
N SER A 68 -12.40 -15.27 4.48
CA SER A 68 -11.49 -16.38 4.15
C SER A 68 -10.71 -16.84 5.39
N ARG A 69 -10.23 -15.89 6.20
CA ARG A 69 -9.49 -16.15 7.44
C ARG A 69 -9.86 -15.14 8.52
N SER A 70 -10.77 -15.53 9.40
CA SER A 70 -11.24 -14.68 10.51
C SER A 70 -10.14 -14.30 11.51
N SER A 71 -9.04 -15.07 11.54
CA SER A 71 -7.88 -14.83 12.40
C SER A 71 -6.83 -13.87 11.82
N LEU A 72 -6.98 -13.38 10.58
CA LEU A 72 -5.94 -12.56 9.92
C LEU A 72 -5.52 -11.35 10.76
N TRP A 73 -6.47 -10.71 11.45
CA TRP A 73 -6.20 -9.51 12.24
C TRP A 73 -5.31 -9.77 13.46
N LYS A 74 -5.08 -11.02 13.86
CA LYS A 74 -4.12 -11.37 14.93
C LYS A 74 -2.66 -11.17 14.49
N GLU A 75 -2.41 -11.04 13.19
CA GLU A 75 -1.10 -10.83 12.59
C GLU A 75 -0.75 -9.33 12.48
N PHE A 76 -1.69 -8.45 12.85
CA PHE A 76 -1.53 -7.00 12.90
C PHE A 76 -1.50 -6.54 14.36
N PRO A 77 -0.90 -5.37 14.66
CA PRO A 77 -0.92 -4.80 16.01
C PRO A 77 -2.31 -4.31 16.43
N THR A 78 -3.20 -4.05 15.47
CA THR A 78 -4.58 -3.61 15.70
C THR A 78 -5.52 -4.11 14.61
N LYS A 79 -6.82 -4.22 14.94
CA LYS A 79 -7.89 -4.50 13.96
C LYS A 79 -8.42 -3.22 13.29
N ASP A 80 -8.03 -2.05 13.80
CA ASP A 80 -8.42 -0.77 13.23
C ASP A 80 -7.59 -0.49 11.96
N TRP A 81 -8.10 -0.99 10.84
CA TRP A 81 -7.48 -0.85 9.52
C TRP A 81 -7.34 0.62 9.08
N LYS A 82 -8.14 1.55 9.61
CA LYS A 82 -7.99 2.98 9.31
C LYS A 82 -6.74 3.55 9.97
N SER A 83 -6.51 3.19 11.24
CA SER A 83 -5.27 3.54 11.94
C SER A 83 -4.03 2.99 11.20
N LEU A 84 -4.09 1.76 10.67
CA LEU A 84 -3.00 1.20 9.86
C LEU A 84 -2.76 1.99 8.56
N ILE A 85 -3.82 2.45 7.87
CA ILE A 85 -3.69 3.35 6.72
C ILE A 85 -3.03 4.67 7.12
N GLY A 86 -3.41 5.24 8.26
CA GLY A 86 -2.80 6.46 8.79
C GLY A 86 -1.28 6.30 8.97
N LEU A 87 -0.84 5.22 9.60
CA LEU A 87 0.59 4.90 9.75
C LEU A 87 1.32 4.82 8.40
N LEU A 88 0.71 4.17 7.41
CA LEU A 88 1.29 4.01 6.08
C LEU A 88 1.31 5.31 5.25
N ILE A 89 0.34 6.20 5.45
CA ILE A 89 0.35 7.54 4.85
C ILE A 89 1.54 8.33 5.38
N GLU A 90 1.75 8.33 6.70
CA GLU A 90 2.87 9.03 7.32
C GLU A 90 4.22 8.40 6.91
N TYR A 91 4.27 7.08 6.79
CA TYR A 91 5.43 6.39 6.20
C TYR A 91 5.72 6.90 4.77
N LYS A 92 4.71 6.92 3.89
CA LYS A 92 4.88 7.43 2.51
C LYS A 92 5.40 8.85 2.52
N LYS A 93 4.77 9.76 3.28
CA LYS A 93 5.18 11.19 3.34
C LYS A 93 6.61 11.36 3.84
N THR A 94 7.03 10.56 4.81
CA THR A 94 8.37 10.63 5.39
C THR A 94 9.45 10.11 4.44
N HIS A 95 9.20 8.97 3.79
CA HIS A 95 10.21 8.29 2.98
C HIS A 95 10.18 8.63 1.49
N TYR A 96 9.02 9.03 0.98
CA TYR A 96 8.75 9.31 -0.44
C TYR A 96 7.90 10.59 -0.63
N PRO A 97 8.35 11.76 -0.09
CA PRO A 97 7.57 13.00 -0.12
C PRO A 97 7.27 13.47 -1.55
N ASP A 98 8.27 13.39 -2.44
CA ASP A 98 8.17 13.90 -3.82
C ASP A 98 7.57 12.90 -4.81
N ASP A 99 7.25 11.68 -4.35
CA ASP A 99 6.71 10.63 -5.21
C ASP A 99 5.22 10.85 -5.45
N ASN A 100 4.87 11.20 -6.68
CA ASN A 100 3.50 11.48 -7.13
C ASN A 100 2.94 10.38 -8.04
N ARG A 101 3.54 9.19 -8.04
CA ARG A 101 3.04 8.05 -8.81
C ARG A 101 1.73 7.56 -8.20
N VAL A 102 0.69 7.45 -9.02
CA VAL A 102 -0.58 6.84 -8.66
C VAL A 102 -0.50 5.36 -8.98
N VAL A 103 -0.72 4.51 -7.98
CA VAL A 103 -0.73 3.06 -8.16
C VAL A 103 -2.09 2.62 -8.66
N VAL A 104 -2.11 1.95 -9.82
CA VAL A 104 -3.33 1.49 -10.50
C VAL A 104 -3.55 -0.01 -10.33
N VAL A 105 -2.47 -0.78 -10.19
CA VAL A 105 -2.52 -2.22 -9.88
C VAL A 105 -1.56 -2.50 -8.75
N CYS A 106 -2.02 -3.22 -7.73
CA CYS A 106 -1.18 -3.74 -6.67
C CYS A 106 -1.71 -5.11 -6.22
N GLY A 107 -0.91 -6.16 -6.33
CA GLY A 107 -1.34 -7.50 -5.97
C GLY A 107 -0.21 -8.51 -5.93
N MET A 108 -0.52 -9.74 -5.49
CA MET A 108 0.43 -10.85 -5.50
C MET A 108 0.12 -11.80 -6.67
N ARG A 109 1.14 -12.14 -7.47
CA ARG A 109 1.01 -13.14 -8.55
C ARG A 109 1.31 -14.55 -8.07
N LYS A 110 2.26 -14.67 -7.14
CA LYS A 110 2.66 -15.88 -6.42
C LYS A 110 2.95 -15.48 -4.97
N PRO A 111 2.99 -16.41 -4.00
CA PRO A 111 3.38 -16.08 -2.63
C PRO A 111 4.70 -15.27 -2.61
N GLY A 112 4.65 -14.07 -2.02
CA GLY A 112 5.80 -13.17 -1.92
C GLY A 112 6.20 -12.41 -3.20
N VAL A 113 5.53 -12.65 -4.34
CA VAL A 113 5.80 -11.96 -5.61
C VAL A 113 4.77 -10.86 -5.84
N ILE A 114 5.15 -9.64 -5.47
CA ILE A 114 4.32 -8.43 -5.59
C ILE A 114 4.48 -7.83 -6.98
N HIS A 115 3.35 -7.56 -7.63
CA HIS A 115 3.24 -6.85 -8.90
C HIS A 115 2.59 -5.48 -8.67
N VAL A 116 3.22 -4.44 -9.20
CA VAL A 116 2.74 -3.06 -9.06
C VAL A 116 2.79 -2.36 -10.41
N GLU A 117 1.68 -1.78 -10.83
CA GLU A 117 1.61 -0.87 -11.98
C GLU A 117 1.21 0.51 -11.50
N TRP A 118 1.78 1.54 -12.14
CA TRP A 118 1.62 2.91 -11.72
C TRP A 118 1.67 3.85 -12.93
N LYS A 119 1.09 5.04 -12.74
CA LYS A 119 1.19 6.18 -13.66
C LYS A 119 1.62 7.43 -12.89
N TYR A 120 2.17 8.42 -13.56
CA TYR A 120 2.31 9.73 -12.93
C TYR A 120 0.93 10.37 -12.78
N ALA A 121 0.70 11.08 -11.66
CA ALA A 121 -0.47 11.94 -11.55
C ALA A 121 -0.51 12.91 -12.73
N GLU A 122 -1.68 13.08 -13.33
CA GLU A 122 -1.85 14.07 -14.39
C GLU A 122 -1.56 15.45 -13.80
N LYS A 123 -0.60 16.16 -14.37
CA LYS A 123 -0.47 17.58 -14.09
C LYS A 123 -1.66 18.25 -14.76
N THR A 124 -2.67 18.67 -13.99
CA THR A 124 -3.65 19.61 -14.51
C THR A 124 -2.88 20.80 -15.08
N PRO A 125 -3.00 21.13 -16.38
CA PRO A 125 -2.36 22.32 -16.91
C PRO A 125 -2.93 23.52 -16.16
N VAL A 126 -2.12 24.18 -15.34
CA VAL A 126 -2.45 25.49 -14.79
C VAL A 126 -2.30 26.46 -15.95
N GLY A 127 -3.40 26.73 -16.65
CA GLY A 127 -3.43 27.68 -17.77
C GLY A 127 -4.30 27.24 -18.93
N MET A 128 -5.62 27.15 -18.71
CA MET A 128 -6.57 27.66 -19.69
C MET A 128 -7.56 28.50 -18.92
N VAL A 129 -7.32 29.81 -19.01
CA VAL A 129 -8.17 30.90 -18.55
C VAL A 129 -9.45 30.91 -19.36
#